data_AF-A0A0A8ZTR7-F1
#
_entry.id   AF-A0A0A8ZTR7-F1
#
_cell.length_a   1.000
_cell.length_b   1.000
_cell.length_c   1.000
_cell.angle_alpha   90.00
_cell.angle_beta   90.00
_cell.angle_gamma   90.00
#
_symmetry.space_group_name_H-M   'P 1'
#
loop_
_entity.id
_entity.type
_entity.pdbx_description
1 polymer ?
#
loop_
_entity_poly.entity_id
_entity_poly.type
_entity_poly.pdbx_seq_one_letter_code
_entity_poly.pdbx_strand_id
1 'polypeptide(L)'
;MACPHATGAAAYVKSVHRDWSPAMIMSALITTATPMSMPGNSGISQLKFGAGQLNPTKARDPGLVYDASESDYVAMLCAQG
;
A
#
# COMPACT_ATOMS: atom_id res chain seq x y z
N MET A 1 -11.97 6.85 10.91
CA MET A 1 -10.79 6.72 11.80
C MET A 1 -9.63 5.90 11.22
N ALA A 2 -9.78 5.08 10.17
CA ALA A 2 -8.67 4.30 9.60
C ALA A 2 -7.67 5.13 8.78
N CYS A 3 -8.16 6.09 7.99
CA CYS A 3 -7.31 6.97 7.16
C CYS A 3 -6.16 7.65 7.93
N PRO A 4 -6.36 8.33 9.08
CA PRO A 4 -5.23 8.93 9.80
C PRO A 4 -4.21 7.92 10.34
N HIS A 5 -4.61 6.67 10.60
CA HIS A 5 -3.65 5.61 10.96
C HIS A 5 -2.79 5.21 9.76
N ALA A 6 -3.39 5.08 8.57
CA ALA A 6 -2.65 4.84 7.33
C ALA A 6 -1.69 6.01 7.02
N THR A 7 -2.14 7.26 7.20
CA THR A 7 -1.28 8.45 7.04
C THR A 7 -0.10 8.42 8.01
N GLY A 8 -0.33 8.09 9.28
CA GLY A 8 0.75 7.95 10.27
C GLY A 8 1.76 6.86 9.90
N ALA A 9 1.28 5.70 9.43
CA ALA A 9 2.14 4.63 8.96
C ALA A 9 2.95 5.03 7.72
N ALA A 10 2.33 5.72 6.75
CA ALA A 10 3.01 6.23 5.57
C ALA A 10 4.08 7.28 5.93
N ALA A 11 3.76 8.20 6.84
CA ALA A 11 4.71 9.19 7.34
C ALA A 11 5.89 8.54 8.07
N TYR A 12 5.64 7.48 8.85
CA TYR A 12 6.69 6.70 9.50
C TYR A 12 7.63 6.06 8.47
N VAL A 13 7.11 5.41 7.44
CA VAL A 13 7.93 4.82 6.37
C VAL A 13 8.73 5.91 5.63
N LYS A 14 8.10 7.04 5.28
CA LYS A 14 8.77 8.19 4.63
C LYS A 14 9.88 8.78 5.49
N SER A 15 9.75 8.75 6.81
CA SER A 15 10.78 9.27 7.72
C SER A 15 12.08 8.47 7.66
N VAL A 16 11.98 7.16 7.38
CA VAL A 16 13.12 6.25 7.21
C VAL A 16 13.63 6.28 5.77
N HIS A 17 12.73 6.28 4.78
CA HIS A 17 13.05 6.30 3.35
C HIS A 17 12.63 7.63 2.72
N ARG A 18 13.45 8.67 2.92
CA ARG A 18 13.11 10.04 2.49
C ARG A 18 13.07 10.22 0.98
N ASP A 19 13.80 9.42 0.24
CA ASP A 19 13.92 9.41 -1.22
C ASP A 19 12.80 8.63 -1.92
N TRP A 20 12.05 7.78 -1.19
CA TRP A 20 11.00 6.96 -1.79
C TRP A 20 9.84 7.77 -2.37
N SER A 21 9.36 7.34 -3.53
CA SER A 21 8.17 7.88 -4.17
C SER A 21 6.91 7.56 -3.33
N PRO A 22 5.79 8.27 -3.55
CA PRO A 22 4.51 7.91 -2.95
C PRO A 22 4.08 6.47 -3.29
N ALA A 23 4.36 6.01 -4.51
CA ALA A 23 4.04 4.67 -4.97
C ALA A 23 4.84 3.59 -4.22
N MET A 24 6.14 3.80 -4.00
CA MET A 24 6.97 2.89 -3.20
C MET A 24 6.45 2.73 -1.77
N ILE A 25 6.05 3.84 -1.13
CA ILE A 25 5.52 3.82 0.24
C ILE A 25 4.19 3.07 0.30
N MET A 26 3.30 3.36 -0.65
CA MET A 26 2.03 2.64 -0.76
C MET A 26 2.27 1.15 -1.00
N SER A 27 3.19 0.80 -1.90
CA SER A 27 3.57 -0.58 -2.19
C SER A 27 4.07 -1.30 -0.94
N ALA A 28 5.00 -0.71 -0.20
CA ALA A 28 5.53 -1.29 1.04
C ALA A 28 4.43 -1.55 2.09
N LEU A 29 3.48 -0.62 2.25
CA LEU A 29 2.35 -0.80 3.17
C LEU A 29 1.39 -1.91 2.73
N ILE A 30 1.18 -2.09 1.42
CA ILE A 30 0.29 -3.11 0.85
C ILE A 30 0.95 -4.49 0.91
N THR A 31 2.19 -4.64 0.45
CA THR A 31 2.85 -5.96 0.34
C THR A 31 3.24 -6.55 1.68
N THR A 32 3.46 -5.70 2.69
CA THR A 32 3.76 -6.14 4.07
C THR A 32 2.54 -6.25 4.97
N ALA A 33 1.35 -5.93 4.46
CA ALA A 33 0.11 -6.07 5.21
C ALA A 33 -0.12 -7.52 5.65
N THR A 34 -0.74 -7.68 6.82
CA THR A 34 -1.10 -9.01 7.33
C THR A 34 -2.45 -9.41 6.73
N PRO A 35 -2.53 -10.51 5.96
CA PRO A 35 -3.77 -10.94 5.34
C PRO A 35 -4.86 -11.15 6.38
N MET A 36 -6.04 -10.59 6.12
CA MET A 36 -7.21 -10.82 6.96
C MET A 36 -8.13 -11.85 6.30
N SER A 37 -8.77 -12.68 7.12
CA SER A 37 -9.80 -13.61 6.67
C SER A 37 -11.01 -13.49 7.57
N MET A 38 -12.19 -13.45 6.96
CA MET A 38 -13.47 -13.47 7.66
C MET A 38 -14.15 -14.81 7.37
N PRO A 39 -14.53 -15.57 8.42
CA PRO A 39 -15.30 -16.80 8.23
C PRO A 39 -16.57 -16.52 7.41
N GLY A 40 -16.80 -17.31 6.36
CA GLY A 40 -18.01 -17.24 5.52
C GLY A 40 -17.95 -16.31 4.30
N ASN A 41 -16.82 -15.63 4.02
CA ASN A 41 -16.75 -14.66 2.92
C ASN A 41 -15.43 -14.73 2.13
N SER A 42 -14.97 -15.96 1.88
CA SER A 42 -13.67 -16.31 1.28
C SER A 42 -13.39 -15.75 -0.12
N GLY A 43 -14.41 -15.30 -0.87
CA GLY A 43 -14.26 -14.81 -2.25
C GLY A 43 -14.24 -13.29 -2.45
N ILE A 44 -14.50 -12.47 -1.42
CA ILE A 44 -14.66 -11.00 -1.55
C ILE A 44 -13.75 -10.23 -0.58
N SER A 45 -12.78 -10.90 0.03
CA SER A 45 -11.91 -10.37 1.07
C SER A 45 -11.10 -9.15 0.58
N GLN A 46 -10.52 -9.22 -0.63
CA GLN A 46 -9.70 -8.13 -1.16
C GLN A 46 -10.50 -6.85 -1.44
N LEU A 47 -11.76 -6.97 -1.88
CA LEU A 47 -12.61 -5.78 -2.10
C LEU A 47 -13.09 -5.15 -0.79
N LYS A 48 -12.99 -5.86 0.33
CA LYS A 48 -13.35 -5.36 1.67
C LYS A 48 -12.20 -4.69 2.39
N PHE A 49 -11.01 -5.28 2.34
CA PHE A 49 -9.85 -4.82 3.13
C PHE A 49 -8.53 -4.79 2.36
N GLY A 50 -8.56 -4.91 1.03
CA GLY A 50 -7.37 -4.88 0.20
C GLY A 50 -6.41 -6.02 0.54
N ALA A 51 -5.14 -5.67 0.76
CA ALA A 51 -4.11 -6.64 1.16
C ALA A 51 -4.20 -7.08 2.63
N GLY A 52 -4.98 -6.38 3.47
CA GLY A 52 -5.20 -6.73 4.87
C GLY A 52 -4.80 -5.62 5.84
N GLN A 53 -4.43 -6.02 7.06
CA GLN A 53 -4.12 -5.10 8.15
C GLN A 53 -2.70 -4.53 8.03
N LEU A 54 -2.55 -3.21 8.18
CA LEU A 54 -1.25 -2.54 8.10
C LEU A 54 -0.24 -3.09 9.12
N ASN A 55 1.01 -3.27 8.69
CA ASN A 55 2.13 -3.67 9.54
C ASN A 55 3.31 -2.69 9.39
N PRO A 56 3.32 -1.56 10.13
CA PRO A 56 4.32 -0.50 9.97
C PRO A 56 5.76 -0.94 10.25
N THR A 57 5.95 -1.93 11.12
CA THR A 57 7.30 -2.43 11.47
C THR A 57 7.91 -3.21 10.30
N LYS A 58 7.11 -4.01 9.59
CA LYS A 58 7.55 -4.68 8.35
C LYS A 58 7.64 -3.73 7.16
N ALA A 59 6.74 -2.77 7.04
CA ALA A 59 6.74 -1.80 5.93
C ALA A 59 8.01 -0.93 5.87
N ARG A 60 8.78 -0.86 6.96
CA ARG A 60 10.11 -0.21 6.98
C ARG A 60 11.11 -0.92 6.08
N ASP A 61 11.03 -2.23 5.93
CA ASP A 61 11.94 -3.02 5.08
C ASP A 61 11.15 -4.11 4.34
N PRO A 62 10.46 -3.74 3.25
CA PRO A 62 9.56 -4.63 2.52
C PRO A 62 10.31 -5.61 1.59
N GLY A 63 11.63 -5.47 1.44
CA GLY A 63 12.45 -6.21 0.48
C GLY A 63 12.29 -5.74 -0.97
N LEU A 64 11.06 -5.77 -1.50
CA LEU A 64 10.71 -5.31 -2.84
C LEU A 64 9.57 -4.29 -2.82
N VAL A 65 9.59 -3.37 -3.76
CA VAL A 65 8.55 -2.35 -3.97
C VAL A 65 8.15 -2.30 -5.44
N TYR A 66 6.86 -2.07 -5.67
CA TYR A 66 6.31 -1.71 -6.98
C TYR A 66 6.29 -0.18 -7.06
N ASP A 67 7.24 0.38 -7.81
CA ASP A 67 7.32 1.83 -8.02
C ASP A 67 6.50 2.27 -9.23
N ALA A 68 6.04 3.52 -9.21
CA ALA A 68 5.34 4.16 -10.30
C ALA A 68 5.59 5.67 -10.26
N SER A 69 5.82 6.24 -11.43
CA SER A 69 6.01 7.66 -11.68
C SER A 69 4.69 8.33 -12.10
N GLU A 70 4.66 9.65 -12.09
CA GLU A 70 3.51 10.42 -12.60
C GLU A 70 3.17 10.06 -14.06
N SER A 71 4.19 9.87 -14.90
CA SER A 71 4.00 9.48 -16.31
C SER A 71 3.30 8.14 -16.47
N ASP A 72 3.47 7.20 -15.54
CA ASP A 72 2.79 5.91 -15.59
C ASP A 72 1.28 6.07 -15.35
N TYR A 73 0.91 6.95 -14.43
CA TYR A 73 -0.51 7.29 -14.19
C TYR A 73 -1.11 8.05 -15.37
N VAL A 74 -0.37 8.98 -15.98
CA VAL A 74 -0.82 9.67 -17.21
C VAL A 74 -1.02 8.68 -18.35
N ALA A 75 -0.08 7.75 -18.56
CA ALA A 75 -0.19 6.72 -19.58
C ALA A 75 -1.40 5.80 -19.35
N MET A 76 -1.65 5.40 -18.09
CA MET A 76 -2.85 4.65 -17.72
C MET A 76 -4.14 5.41 -18.08
N LEU A 77 -4.20 6.70 -17.75
CA LEU A 77 -5.36 7.55 -18.06
C LEU A 77 -5.56 7.72 -19.58
N CYS A 78 -4.48 7.86 -20.35
CA CYS A 78 -4.55 7.96 -21.81
C CYS A 78 -5.03 6.66 -22.48
N ALA A 79 -4.73 5.49 -21.90
CA ALA A 79 -5.12 4.19 -22.42
C ALA A 79 -6.58 3.80 -22.11
N GLN A 80 -7.30 4.62 -21.34
CA GLN A 80 -8.67 4.34 -20.92
C GLN A 80 -9.75 4.88 -21.87
N GLY A 81 -9.34 5.62 -22.93
CA GLY A 81 -10.17 6.05 -24.06
C GLY A 81 -9.88 5.26 -25.35
#